data_AF-A0A820ZYW3-F1
#
_entry.id   AF-A0A820ZYW3-F1
#
_cell.length_a   1.000
_cell.length_b   1.000
_cell.length_c   1.000
_cell.angle_alpha   90.00
_cell.angle_beta   90.00
_cell.angle_gamma   90.00
#
_symmetry.space_group_name_H-M   'P 1'
#
loop_
_entity.id
_entity.type
_entity.pdbx_description
1 polymer ?
#
loop_
_entity_poly.entity_id
_entity_poly.type
_entity_poly.pdbx_seq_one_letter_code
_entity_poly.pdbx_strand_id
1 'polypeptide(L)'
;FIFRIIKELRTTLSGVVCNTSNFIKIIVNIKLNQDEHLASLDIQDLYTNIPVNKAIDIILKRIGESKKLDNLPFTKIDIKELLILALKSNYFQFNGKFYK
;
A
#
# COMPACT_ATOMS: atom_id res chain seq x y z
N PHE A 1 -2.22 -12.97 -8.34
CA PHE A 1 -1.16 -12.42 -9.21
C PHE A 1 -0.79 -10.97 -8.85
N ILE A 2 -1.70 -9.98 -9.00
CA ILE A 2 -1.49 -8.55 -8.64
C ILE A 2 -0.88 -8.37 -7.24
N PHE A 3 -1.38 -9.12 -6.24
CA PHE A 3 -0.84 -9.10 -4.88
C PHE A 3 0.68 -9.36 -4.82
N ARG A 4 1.21 -10.27 -5.63
CA ARG A 4 2.66 -10.58 -5.67
C ARG A 4 3.45 -9.39 -6.20
N ILE A 5 2.97 -8.72 -7.24
CA ILE A 5 3.58 -7.49 -7.79
C ILE A 5 3.62 -6.40 -6.73
N ILE A 6 2.48 -6.13 -6.09
CA ILE A 6 2.39 -5.10 -5.03
C ILE A 6 3.32 -5.44 -3.87
N LYS A 7 3.37 -6.71 -3.46
CA LYS A 7 4.25 -7.19 -2.39
C LYS A 7 5.73 -6.99 -2.74
N GLU A 8 6.11 -7.20 -3.99
CA GLU A 8 7.48 -6.99 -4.47
C GLU A 8 7.84 -5.50 -4.55
N LEU A 9 6.93 -4.65 -5.03
CA LEU A 9 7.10 -3.19 -5.03
C LEU A 9 7.42 -2.65 -3.64
N ARG A 10 6.87 -3.23 -2.57
CA ARG A 10 7.21 -2.82 -1.19
C ARG A 10 8.71 -2.88 -0.91
N THR A 11 9.44 -3.82 -1.52
CA THR A 11 10.89 -3.96 -1.34
C THR A 11 11.69 -2.83 -1.97
N THR A 12 11.06 -2.02 -2.83
CA THR A 12 11.67 -0.82 -3.44
C THR A 12 11.54 0.42 -2.55
N LEU A 13 10.78 0.33 -1.45
CA LEU A 13 10.51 1.45 -0.56
C LEU A 13 11.50 1.47 0.61
N SER A 14 12.15 2.62 0.83
CA SER A 14 12.88 2.90 2.06
C SER A 14 11.92 3.33 3.18
N GLY A 15 12.30 3.09 4.44
CA GLY A 15 11.52 3.53 5.60
C GLY A 15 10.20 2.79 5.85
N VAL A 16 9.96 1.65 5.19
CA VAL A 16 8.73 0.88 5.39
C VAL A 16 8.84 -0.08 6.55
N VAL A 17 7.88 0.01 7.46
CA VAL A 17 7.66 -0.96 8.53
C VAL A 17 6.81 -2.10 7.99
N CYS A 18 7.42 -3.27 7.80
CA CYS A 18 6.75 -4.40 7.17
C CYS A 18 5.85 -5.22 8.11
N ASN A 19 6.07 -5.13 9.42
CA ASN A 19 5.28 -5.77 10.46
C ASN A 19 5.62 -5.18 11.85
N THR A 20 4.77 -5.46 12.83
CA THR A 20 4.90 -4.97 14.21
C THR A 20 6.19 -5.44 14.88
N SER A 21 6.65 -6.67 14.62
CA SER A 21 7.90 -7.18 15.21
C SER A 21 9.12 -6.39 14.74
N ASN A 22 9.17 -6.02 13.44
CA ASN A 22 10.21 -5.17 12.89
C ASN A 22 10.12 -3.75 13.45
N PHE A 23 8.91 -3.23 13.61
CA PHE A 23 8.69 -1.92 14.25
C PHE A 23 9.27 -1.87 15.66
N ILE A 24 8.93 -2.86 16.51
CA ILE A 24 9.40 -2.93 17.90
C ILE A 24 10.92 -2.94 17.94
N LYS A 25 11.57 -3.74 17.08
CA LYS A 25 13.04 -3.77 16.98
C LYS A 25 13.65 -2.43 16.61
N ILE A 26 12.99 -1.65 15.76
CA ILE A 26 13.47 -0.32 15.35
C ILE A 26 13.28 0.68 16.49
N ILE A 27 12.05 0.80 17.01
CA ILE A 27 11.69 1.88 17.92
C ILE A 27 12.37 1.79 19.28
N VAL A 28 12.65 0.58 19.79
CA VAL A 28 13.37 0.37 21.06
C VAL A 28 14.79 0.94 21.03
N ASN A 29 15.39 1.04 19.85
CA ASN A 29 16.76 1.50 19.68
C ASN A 29 16.87 2.98 19.30
N ILE A 30 15.75 3.69 19.13
CA ILE A 30 15.75 5.11 18.78
C ILE A 30 16.18 5.91 20.01
N LYS A 31 17.22 6.74 19.84
CA LYS A 31 17.62 7.77 20.82
C LYS A 31 17.19 9.12 20.29
N LEU A 32 16.47 9.87 21.11
CA LEU A 32 16.05 11.23 20.78
C LEU A 32 17.09 12.24 21.26
N ASN A 33 17.38 13.24 20.44
CA ASN A 33 18.14 14.41 20.86
C ASN A 33 17.28 15.33 21.75
N GLN A 34 17.91 16.30 22.43
CA GLN A 34 17.19 17.22 23.34
C GLN A 34 16.06 17.99 22.67
N ASP A 35 16.19 18.29 21.38
CA ASP A 35 15.22 19.05 20.60
C ASP A 35 14.28 18.15 19.76
N GLU A 36 14.31 16.83 19.97
CA GLU A 36 13.48 15.87 19.26
C GLU A 36 12.33 15.37 20.14
N HIS A 37 11.14 15.31 19.54
CA HIS A 37 9.94 14.83 20.22
C HIS A 37 9.35 13.63 19.49
N LEU A 38 8.89 12.66 20.27
CA LEU A 38 8.10 11.54 19.76
C LEU A 38 6.61 11.86 19.92
N ALA A 39 5.87 11.79 18.82
CA ALA A 39 4.43 11.95 18.80
C ALA A 39 3.76 10.67 18.30
N SER A 40 2.65 10.30 18.92
CA SER A 40 1.76 9.24 18.45
C SER A 40 0.51 9.90 17.87
N LEU A 41 0.13 9.51 16.66
CA LEU A 41 -1.04 10.01 15.96
C LEU A 41 -2.01 8.85 15.76
N ASP A 42 -3.26 9.05 16.17
CA ASP A 42 -4.32 8.10 15.86
C ASP A 42 -5.02 8.52 14.57
N ILE A 43 -5.14 7.57 13.63
CA ILE A 43 -5.74 7.83 12.32
C ILE A 43 -7.12 7.20 12.31
N GLN A 44 -8.14 8.05 12.29
CA GLN A 44 -9.51 7.60 12.11
C GLN A 44 -9.72 7.09 10.68
N ASP A 45 -10.38 5.92 10.56
CA ASP A 45 -10.91 5.41 9.30
C ASP A 45 -9.84 5.28 8.19
N LEU A 46 -8.64 4.79 8.55
CA LEU A 46 -7.48 4.74 7.66
C LEU A 46 -7.81 4.11 6.30
N TYR A 47 -8.52 2.99 6.26
CA TYR A 47 -8.77 2.26 5.01
C TYR A 47 -9.78 2.94 4.09
N THR A 48 -10.85 3.52 4.64
CA THR A 48 -11.91 4.16 3.85
C THR A 48 -11.50 5.55 3.36
N ASN A 49 -10.57 6.21 4.04
CA ASN A 49 -10.04 7.52 3.66
C ASN A 49 -8.88 7.47 2.63
N ILE A 50 -8.46 6.29 2.17
CA ILE A 50 -7.42 6.20 1.13
C ILE A 50 -7.96 6.71 -0.21
N PRO A 51 -7.32 7.71 -0.85
CA PRO A 51 -7.70 8.16 -2.18
C PRO A 51 -7.28 7.12 -3.23
N VAL A 52 -8.18 6.17 -3.51
CA VAL A 52 -7.93 4.98 -4.35
C VAL A 52 -7.29 5.31 -5.70
N ASN A 53 -7.80 6.31 -6.43
CA ASN A 53 -7.24 6.68 -7.73
C ASN A 53 -5.77 7.13 -7.61
N LYS A 54 -5.45 7.96 -6.61
CA LYS A 54 -4.09 8.43 -6.35
C LYS A 54 -3.17 7.27 -5.96
N ALA A 55 -3.67 6.31 -5.18
CA ALA A 55 -2.91 5.10 -4.84
C ALA A 55 -2.58 4.27 -6.09
N ILE A 56 -3.53 4.10 -7.01
CA ILE A 56 -3.31 3.41 -8.30
C ILE A 56 -2.24 4.14 -9.12
N ASP A 57 -2.32 5.46 -9.25
CA ASP A 57 -1.34 6.25 -10.01
C ASP A 57 0.08 6.11 -9.44
N ILE A 58 0.22 6.13 -8.10
CA ILE A 58 1.49 5.91 -7.41
C ILE A 58 2.05 4.51 -7.72
N ILE A 59 1.21 3.48 -7.71
CA ILE A 59 1.62 2.11 -8.02
C ILE A 59 2.11 2.02 -9.47
N LEU A 60 1.36 2.56 -10.43
CA LEU A 60 1.71 2.53 -11.85
C LEU A 60 3.02 3.27 -12.14
N LYS A 61 3.23 4.43 -11.50
CA LYS A 61 4.49 5.18 -11.58
C LYS A 61 5.66 4.31 -11.11
N ARG A 62 5.54 3.69 -9.92
CA ARG A 62 6.61 2.86 -9.34
C ARG A 62 6.91 1.61 -10.14
N ILE A 63 5.88 0.95 -10.70
CA ILE A 63 6.08 -0.17 -11.61
C ILE A 63 6.90 0.27 -12.82
N GLY A 64 6.62 1.45 -13.37
CA GLY A 64 7.37 2.01 -14.49
C GLY A 64 8.83 2.38 -14.19
N GLU A 65 9.16 2.64 -12.93
CA GLU A 65 10.52 2.99 -12.50
C GLU A 65 11.33 1.76 -12.06
N SER A 66 10.67 0.63 -11.81
CA SER A 66 11.27 -0.56 -11.23
C SER A 66 11.71 -1.57 -12.30
N LYS A 67 13.02 -1.59 -12.58
CA LYS A 67 13.67 -2.59 -13.47
C LYS A 67 13.38 -4.05 -13.10
N LYS A 68 13.05 -4.33 -11.84
CA LYS A 68 12.69 -5.68 -11.37
C LYS A 68 11.40 -6.22 -12.00
N LEU A 69 10.59 -5.34 -12.59
CA LEU A 69 9.26 -5.66 -13.10
C LEU A 69 9.20 -5.57 -14.64
N ASP A 70 10.33 -5.39 -15.31
CA ASP A 70 10.43 -5.27 -16.77
C ASP A 70 9.98 -6.56 -17.49
N ASN A 71 10.01 -7.70 -16.82
CA ASN A 71 9.61 -9.02 -17.36
C ASN A 71 8.14 -9.39 -17.07
N LEU A 72 7.30 -8.44 -16.66
CA LEU A 72 5.88 -8.72 -16.42
C LEU A 72 5.17 -9.05 -17.75
N PRO A 73 4.32 -10.09 -17.81
CA PRO A 73 3.53 -10.41 -19.00
C PRO A 73 2.33 -9.49 -19.19
N PHE A 74 2.29 -8.34 -18.52
CA PHE A 74 1.17 -7.41 -18.49
C PHE A 74 1.65 -5.99 -18.74
N THR A 75 0.86 -5.24 -19.50
CA THR A 75 1.08 -3.82 -19.71
C THR A 75 0.69 -3.02 -18.46
N LYS A 76 1.14 -1.76 -18.38
CA LYS A 76 0.68 -0.83 -17.33
C LYS A 76 -0.85 -0.64 -17.36
N ILE A 77 -1.47 -0.76 -18.54
CA ILE A 77 -2.92 -0.63 -18.71
C ILE A 77 -3.62 -1.82 -18.06
N ASP A 78 -3.18 -3.04 -18.33
CA ASP A 78 -3.75 -4.25 -17.73
C ASP A 78 -3.66 -4.21 -16.19
N ILE A 79 -2.52 -3.77 -15.66
CA ILE A 79 -2.33 -3.63 -14.21
C ILE A 79 -3.28 -2.58 -13.63
N LYS A 80 -3.47 -1.45 -14.32
CA LYS A 80 -4.40 -0.40 -13.90
C LYS A 80 -5.83 -0.92 -13.83
N GLU A 81 -6.28 -1.64 -14.85
CA GLU A 81 -7.65 -2.19 -14.90
C GLU A 81 -7.87 -3.22 -13.79
N LEU A 82 -6.91 -4.12 -13.57
CA LEU A 82 -6.98 -5.10 -12.50
C LEU A 82 -7.03 -4.44 -11.11
N LEU A 83 -6.28 -3.36 -10.89
CA LEU A 83 -6.34 -2.59 -9.65
C LEU A 83 -7.69 -1.88 -9.47
N ILE A 84 -8.22 -1.28 -10.54
CA ILE A 84 -9.55 -0.64 -10.51
C ILE A 84 -10.63 -1.67 -10.17
N LEU A 85 -10.60 -2.84 -10.83
CA LEU A 85 -11.52 -3.92 -10.56
C LEU A 85 -11.44 -4.38 -9.10
N ALA A 86 -10.23 -4.64 -8.60
CA ALA A 86 -10.03 -5.12 -7.23
C ALA A 86 -10.43 -4.08 -6.15
N LEU A 87 -10.22 -2.79 -6.41
CA LEU A 87 -10.40 -1.73 -5.41
C LEU A 87 -11.74 -1.01 -5.50
N LYS A 88 -12.47 -1.11 -6.61
CA LYS A 88 -13.79 -0.47 -6.79
C LYS A 88 -14.95 -1.46 -6.86
N SER A 89 -14.68 -2.76 -6.98
CA SER A 89 -15.72 -3.79 -6.94
C SER A 89 -15.97 -4.26 -5.50
N ASN A 90 -16.14 -3.32 -4.56
CA ASN A 90 -16.37 -3.61 -3.14
C ASN A 90 -17.85 -3.95 -2.86
N TYR A 91 -18.47 -4.75 -3.73
CA TYR A 91 -19.81 -5.23 -3.47
C TYR A 91 -19.76 -6.23 -2.34
N PHE A 92 -20.62 -6.06 -1.35
CA PHE A 92 -20.79 -7.04 -0.27
C PHE A 92 -22.26 -7.28 -0.02
N GLN A 93 -22.58 -8.47 0.48
CA GLN A 93 -23.94 -8.85 0.83
C GLN A 93 -24.08 -8.86 2.36
N PHE A 94 -25.11 -8.22 2.87
CA PHE A 94 -25.46 -8.25 4.29
C PHE A 94 -26.98 -8.38 4.45
N ASN A 95 -27.42 -9.36 5.23
CA ASN A 95 -28.85 -9.71 5.41
C ASN A 95 -29.63 -9.87 4.10
N GLY A 96 -29.06 -10.61 3.16
CA GLY A 96 -29.70 -10.86 1.86
C GLY A 96 -29.64 -9.68 0.87
N LYS A 97 -29.17 -8.51 1.28
CA LYS A 97 -29.09 -7.30 0.45
C LYS A 97 -27.66 -7.03 -0.01
N PHE A 98 -27.50 -6.63 -1.27
CA PHE A 98 -26.23 -6.20 -1.83
C PHE A 98 -26.01 -4.71 -1.58
N TYR A 99 -24.79 -4.35 -1.21
CA TYR A 99 -24.33 -2.98 -0.96
C TYR A 99 -23.10 -2.71 -1.83
N LYS A 100 -22.90 -1.43 -2.15
CA LYS A 100 -21.74 -0.90 -2.85
C LYS A 100 -21.20 0.30 -2.11
#